data_AF-A0A8T7K4L1-F1
#
_entry.id   AF-A0A8T7K4L1-F1
#
_cell.length_a   1.000
_cell.length_b   1.000
_cell.length_c   1.000
_cell.angle_alpha   90.00
_cell.angle_beta   90.00
_cell.angle_gamma   90.00
#
_symmetry.space_group_name_H-M   'P 1'
#
loop_
_entity.id
_entity.type
_entity.pdbx_description
1 polymer ?
#
loop_
_entity_poly.entity_id
_entity_poly.type
_entity_poly.pdbx_seq_one_letter_code
_entity_poly.pdbx_strand_id
1 'polypeptide(L)'
;MEIARCESCNGYGWVEDEFTGETGDCDWCKGTGYVYRENGIDRPIPESDYGKVADTLERLEEARMREIGYSGQAKKPWEQAIRGSDHKLIPRVGRNDEDGE
;
A
#
# COMPACT_ATOMS: atom_id res chain seq x y z
N MET A 1 2.12 -24.79 4.56
CA MET A 1 1.10 -23.73 4.55
C MET A 1 1.83 -22.39 4.55
N GLU A 2 1.58 -21.55 3.57
CA GLU A 2 2.19 -20.22 3.43
C GLU A 2 1.10 -19.14 3.40
N ILE A 3 1.44 -17.89 3.71
CA ILE A 3 0.54 -16.74 3.53
C ILE A 3 0.80 -16.17 2.14
N ALA A 4 -0.24 -16.15 1.30
CA ALA A 4 -0.20 -15.62 -0.05
C ALA A 4 -1.13 -14.41 -0.18
N ARG A 5 -0.81 -13.49 -1.10
CA ARG A 5 -1.70 -12.37 -1.44
C ARG A 5 -2.98 -12.93 -2.04
N CYS A 6 -4.13 -12.43 -1.59
CA CYS A 6 -5.41 -12.83 -2.17
C CYS A 6 -5.51 -12.33 -3.62
N GLU A 7 -5.65 -13.26 -4.56
CA GLU A 7 -5.78 -12.94 -5.99
C GLU A 7 -7.08 -12.22 -6.32
N SER A 8 -8.17 -12.49 -5.59
CA SER A 8 -9.48 -11.90 -5.82
C SER A 8 -9.55 -10.40 -5.54
N CYS A 9 -8.83 -9.91 -4.53
CA CYS A 9 -8.78 -8.48 -4.19
C CYS A 9 -7.38 -7.88 -4.32
N ASN A 10 -6.44 -8.59 -4.95
CA ASN A 10 -5.03 -8.17 -5.09
C ASN A 10 -4.41 -7.61 -3.78
N GLY A 11 -4.72 -8.23 -2.64
CA GLY A 11 -4.17 -7.79 -1.35
C GLY A 11 -4.91 -6.66 -0.65
N TYR A 12 -5.93 -6.04 -1.24
CA TYR A 12 -6.60 -4.88 -0.62
C TYR A 12 -7.53 -5.25 0.54
N GLY A 13 -8.02 -6.49 0.60
CA GLY A 13 -8.98 -6.91 1.61
C GLY A 13 -10.42 -6.50 1.33
N TRP A 14 -10.64 -5.48 0.50
CA TRP A 14 -11.96 -5.06 0.02
C TRP A 14 -12.11 -5.23 -1.49
N VAL A 15 -13.34 -5.06 -1.97
CA VAL A 15 -13.69 -4.85 -3.37
C VAL A 15 -14.64 -3.67 -3.47
N GLU A 16 -14.61 -2.97 -4.61
CA GLU A 16 -15.54 -1.89 -4.93
C GLU A 16 -16.47 -2.38 -6.04
N ASP A 17 -17.78 -2.19 -5.86
CA ASP A 17 -18.75 -2.43 -6.92
C ASP A 17 -18.65 -1.30 -7.96
N GLU A 18 -18.31 -1.65 -9.20
CA GLU A 18 -18.07 -0.67 -10.26
C GLU A 18 -19.36 0.08 -10.71
N PHE A 19 -20.55 -0.43 -10.38
CA PHE A 19 -21.83 0.16 -10.79
C PHE A 19 -22.43 1.06 -9.71
N THR A 20 -22.30 0.68 -8.44
CA THR A 20 -22.86 1.42 -7.30
C THR A 20 -21.83 2.30 -6.60
N GLY A 21 -20.54 1.97 -6.73
CA GLY A 21 -19.45 2.57 -5.95
C GLY A 21 -19.41 2.12 -4.49
N GLU A 22 -20.19 1.09 -4.13
CA GLU A 22 -20.19 0.56 -2.77
C GLU A 22 -18.92 -0.26 -2.51
N THR A 23 -18.33 -0.08 -1.33
CA THR A 23 -17.17 -0.87 -0.89
C THR A 23 -17.63 -1.95 0.09
N GLY A 24 -17.15 -3.17 -0.12
CA GLY A 24 -17.38 -4.30 0.78
C GLY A 24 -16.10 -5.11 1.00
N ASP A 25 -16.07 -5.88 2.08
CA ASP A 25 -14.98 -6.82 2.30
C ASP A 25 -14.91 -7.84 1.17
N CYS A 26 -13.70 -8.22 0.78
CA CYS A 26 -13.51 -9.29 -0.19
C CYS A 26 -14.02 -10.59 0.39
N ASP A 27 -15.04 -11.17 -0.25
CA ASP A 27 -15.68 -12.41 0.19
C ASP A 27 -14.73 -13.60 0.25
N TRP A 28 -13.66 -13.61 -0.54
CA TRP A 28 -12.70 -14.70 -0.60
C TRP A 28 -11.76 -14.71 0.59
N CYS A 29 -11.10 -13.59 0.90
CA CYS A 29 -10.16 -13.50 2.01
C CYS A 29 -10.80 -13.00 3.32
N LYS A 30 -12.10 -12.68 3.29
CA LYS A 30 -12.86 -12.16 4.44
C LYS A 30 -12.23 -10.90 5.04
N GLY A 31 -11.91 -9.93 4.17
CA GLY A 31 -11.36 -8.64 4.62
C GLY A 31 -9.85 -8.63 4.85
N THR A 32 -9.18 -9.78 4.93
CA THR A 32 -7.77 -9.84 5.39
C THR A 32 -6.73 -9.44 4.33
N GLY A 33 -7.10 -9.42 3.05
CA GLY A 33 -6.18 -9.20 1.92
C GLY A 33 -5.27 -10.39 1.60
N TYR A 34 -5.19 -11.39 2.49
CA TYR A 34 -4.27 -12.52 2.35
C TYR A 34 -4.98 -13.85 2.63
N VAL A 35 -4.42 -14.94 2.13
CA VAL A 35 -4.97 -16.30 2.26
C VAL A 35 -3.89 -17.27 2.70
N TYR A 36 -4.29 -18.37 3.33
CA TYR A 36 -3.40 -19.51 3.45
C TYR A 36 -3.40 -20.31 2.17
N ARG A 37 -2.20 -20.60 1.66
CA ARG A 37 -1.98 -21.45 0.50
C ARG A 37 -1.34 -22.76 0.94
N GLU A 38 -1.93 -23.86 0.50
CA GLU A 38 -1.42 -25.21 0.71
C GLU A 38 -1.65 -26.06 -0.54
N ASN A 39 -0.57 -26.58 -1.13
CA ASN A 39 -0.61 -27.35 -2.37
C ASN A 39 -1.33 -26.62 -3.53
N GLY A 40 -1.15 -25.29 -3.60
CA GLY A 40 -1.80 -24.43 -4.60
C GLY A 40 -3.29 -24.16 -4.34
N ILE A 41 -3.84 -24.62 -3.22
CA ILE A 41 -5.22 -24.35 -2.82
C ILE A 41 -5.24 -23.22 -1.80
N ASP A 42 -6.00 -22.18 -2.12
CA ASP A 42 -6.18 -21.00 -1.28
C ASP A 42 -7.37 -21.16 -0.35
N ARG A 43 -7.19 -20.75 0.90
CA ARG A 43 -8.23 -20.73 1.92
C ARG A 43 -8.16 -19.44 2.74
N PRO A 44 -9.30 -18.91 3.20
CA PRO A 44 -9.31 -17.78 4.13
C PRO A 44 -8.49 -18.11 5.38
N ILE A 45 -7.77 -17.13 5.90
CA ILE A 45 -7.11 -17.24 7.20
C ILE A 45 -8.22 -17.29 8.27
N PRO A 46 -8.28 -18.35 9.11
CA PRO A 46 -9.27 -18.41 10.17
C PRO A 46 -9.06 -17.30 11.22
N GLU A 47 -10.15 -16.77 11.77
CA GLU A 47 -10.07 -15.72 12.81
C GLU A 47 -9.25 -16.16 14.04
N SER A 48 -9.29 -17.44 14.38
CA SER A 48 -8.51 -18.04 15.48
C SER A 48 -6.99 -17.96 15.27
N ASP A 49 -6.55 -17.68 14.04
CA ASP A 49 -5.15 -17.54 13.67
C ASP A 49 -4.70 -16.09 13.53
N TYR A 50 -5.60 -15.09 13.55
CA TYR A 50 -5.24 -13.68 13.35
C TYR A 50 -4.12 -13.22 14.29
N GLY A 51 -4.22 -13.55 15.59
CA GLY A 51 -3.16 -13.22 16.55
C GLY A 51 -1.82 -13.93 16.28
N LYS A 52 -1.82 -15.08 15.58
CA LYS A 52 -0.60 -15.84 15.27
C LYS A 52 0.13 -15.29 14.04
N VAL A 53 -0.61 -14.67 13.12
CA VAL A 53 -0.07 -14.20 11.84
C VAL A 53 -0.03 -12.67 11.72
N ALA A 54 -0.49 -11.93 12.73
CA ALA A 54 -0.57 -10.47 12.71
C ALA A 54 0.74 -9.80 12.24
N ASP A 55 1.86 -10.12 12.90
CA ASP A 55 3.19 -9.57 12.54
C ASP A 55 3.62 -9.88 11.10
N THR A 56 3.12 -10.98 10.54
CA THR A 56 3.41 -11.35 9.15
C THR A 56 2.52 -10.58 8.20
N LEU A 57 1.23 -10.45 8.51
CA LEU A 57 0.28 -9.67 7.72
C LEU A 57 0.67 -8.18 7.68
N GLU A 58 1.06 -7.59 8.81
CA GLU A 58 1.54 -6.19 8.86
C GLU A 58 2.75 -5.98 7.95
N ARG A 59 3.73 -6.89 8.02
CA ARG A 59 4.94 -6.81 7.17
C ARG A 59 4.62 -6.94 5.68
N LEU A 60 3.69 -7.82 5.34
CA LEU A 60 3.24 -8.00 3.95
C LEU A 60 2.50 -6.76 3.45
N GLU A 61 1.69 -6.13 4.29
CA GLU A 61 0.98 -4.89 3.94
C GLU A 61 1.95 -3.72 3.79
N GLU A 62 2.94 -3.57 4.68
CA GLU A 62 4.01 -2.57 4.51
C GLU A 62 4.74 -2.73 3.17
N ALA A 63 5.06 -3.97 2.80
CA ALA A 63 5.70 -4.26 1.52
C ALA A 63 4.80 -3.88 0.34
N ARG A 64 3.51 -4.25 0.40
CA ARG A 64 2.51 -3.90 -0.62
C ARG A 64 2.34 -2.39 -0.76
N MET A 65 2.24 -1.68 0.36
CA MET A 65 2.17 -0.21 0.37
C MET A 65 3.39 0.40 -0.34
N ARG A 66 4.60 -0.11 -0.06
CA ARG A 66 5.82 0.35 -0.76
C ARG A 66 5.78 0.06 -2.26
N GLU A 67 5.25 -1.10 -2.68
CA GLU A 67 5.08 -1.44 -4.09
C GLU A 67 4.19 -0.43 -4.83
N ILE A 68 3.11 0.05 -4.20
CA ILE A 68 2.21 1.07 -4.78
C ILE A 68 2.72 2.51 -4.60
N GLY A 69 3.96 2.67 -4.14
CA GLY A 69 4.63 3.97 -4.03
C GLY A 69 4.40 4.71 -2.71
N TYR A 70 3.86 4.06 -1.69
CA TYR A 70 3.79 4.63 -0.34
C TYR A 70 5.17 4.62 0.32
N SER A 71 5.66 5.80 0.69
CA SER A 71 6.98 5.98 1.32
C SER A 71 6.92 6.10 2.85
N GLY A 72 5.76 5.92 3.48
CA GLY A 72 5.61 6.11 4.93
C GLY A 72 5.59 7.56 5.40
N GLN A 73 5.81 8.52 4.49
CA GLN A 73 5.83 9.95 4.77
C GLN A 73 5.17 10.70 3.61
N ALA A 74 4.44 11.76 3.93
CA ALA A 74 3.93 12.66 2.90
C ALA A 74 5.10 13.30 2.14
N LYS A 75 5.07 13.23 0.80
CA LYS A 75 6.03 13.95 -0.04
C LYS A 75 5.94 15.44 0.26
N LYS A 76 7.08 16.06 0.55
CA LYS A 76 7.16 17.52 0.67
C LYS A 76 6.79 18.17 -0.67
N PRO A 77 6.29 19.42 -0.70
CA PRO A 77 5.84 20.04 -1.94
C PRO A 77 6.89 20.03 -3.07
N TRP A 78 8.18 20.14 -2.76
CA TRP A 78 9.25 20.09 -3.76
C TRP A 78 9.65 18.68 -4.21
N GLU A 79 9.20 17.64 -3.51
CA GLU A 79 9.43 16.23 -3.88
C GLU A 79 8.31 15.69 -4.80
N GLN A 80 7.25 16.47 -5.02
CA GLN A 80 6.12 16.10 -5.86
C GLN A 80 6.41 16.50 -7.32
N ALA A 81 6.75 15.52 -8.16
CA ALA A 81 7.14 15.73 -9.56
C ALA A 81 6.15 16.60 -10.38
N ILE A 82 4.84 16.49 -10.12
CA ILE A 82 3.79 17.28 -10.80
C ILE A 82 3.92 18.79 -10.58
N ARG A 83 4.61 19.22 -9.51
CA ARG A 83 4.78 20.64 -9.16
C ARG A 83 5.91 21.33 -9.91
N GLY A 84 6.72 20.57 -10.66
CA GLY A 84 7.83 21.11 -11.47
C GLY A 84 9.01 21.62 -10.64
N SER A 85 10.13 21.87 -11.34
CA SER A 85 11.41 22.31 -10.74
C SER A 85 11.44 23.77 -10.27
N ASP A 86 10.44 24.59 -10.62
CA ASP A 86 10.36 26.01 -10.23
C ASP A 86 9.44 26.26 -9.02
N HIS A 87 9.13 25.20 -8.25
CA HIS A 87 8.20 25.32 -7.14
C HIS A 87 8.76 26.23 -6.02
N LYS A 88 7.99 27.27 -5.64
CA LYS A 88 8.40 28.32 -4.67
C LYS A 88 8.82 27.82 -3.29
N LEU A 89 8.48 26.58 -2.94
CA LEU A 89 8.81 25.95 -1.66
C LEU A 89 10.08 25.08 -1.70
N ILE A 90 10.82 25.02 -2.81
CA ILE A 90 12.11 24.34 -2.86
C ILE A 90 13.07 25.02 -1.86
N PRO A 91 13.67 24.29 -0.89
CA PRO A 91 14.64 24.86 0.03
C PRO A 91 15.79 25.52 -0.73
N ARG A 92 16.16 26.75 -0.35
CA ARG A 92 17.35 27.44 -0.87
C ARG A 92 18.61 26.80 -0.28
N VAL A 93 18.95 25.60 -0.69
CA VAL A 93 20.25 24.99 -0.38
C VAL A 93 20.95 24.74 -1.71
N GLY A 94 21.90 25.62 -2.04
CA GLY A 94 22.71 25.52 -3.25
C GLY A 94 22.51 26.60 -4.31
N ARG A 95 21.75 27.68 -4.04
CA ARG A 95 21.94 28.91 -4.82
C ARG A 95 23.26 29.51 -4.37
N ASN A 96 24.34 29.23 -5.09
CA ASN A 96 25.45 30.17 -5.10
C ASN A 96 24.84 31.48 -5.59
N ASP A 97 24.68 32.43 -4.68
CA ASP A 97 24.31 33.80 -4.98
C ASP A 97 25.49 34.46 -5.71
N GLU A 98 25.82 33.97 -6.91
CA GLU A 98 26.58 34.69 -7.91
C GLU A 98 25.55 35.37 -8.79
N ASP A 99 25.18 36.59 -8.41
CA ASP A 99 24.78 37.69 -9.30
C ASP A 99 24.45 38.89 -8.39
N GLY A 100 25.50 39.37 -7.73
CA GLY A 100 25.57 40.78 -7.37
C GLY A 100 26.14 41.53 -8.57
N GLU A 101 25.31 42.37 -9.20
CA GLU A 101 25.50 43.83 -9.39
C GLU A 101 24.48 44.37 -10.41
#